data_AF-A5CYL0-F1
#
_entry.id   AF-A5CYL0-F1
#
_cell.length_a   1.000
_cell.length_b   1.000
_cell.length_c   1.000
_cell.angle_alpha   90.00
_cell.angle_beta   90.00
_cell.angle_gamma   90.00
#
_symmetry.space_group_name_H-M   'P 1'
#
loop_
_entity.id
_entity.type
_entity.pdbx_description
1 polymer ?
#
loop_
_entity_poly.entity_id
_entity_poly.type
_entity_poly.pdbx_seq_one_letter_code
_entity_poly.pdbx_strand_id
1 'polypeptide(L)'
;MYCFGKNDWRTLEQGVQKEWPPFRDHLRDHGVGYISEIFDGDEPAAPRGCIAQAWGVAEVLRAYVEDVLEIRPPAQAVVEGLTG
;
A
#
# COMPACT_ATOMS: atom_id res chain seq x y z
N MET A 1 -4.96 6.16 15.45
CA MET A 1 -3.84 6.75 14.69
C MET A 1 -2.56 6.08 15.18
N TYR A 2 -2.13 5.00 14.52
CA TYR A 2 -0.88 4.32 14.85
C TYR A 2 0.21 4.89 13.94
N CYS A 3 1.21 5.55 14.52
CA CYS A 3 2.41 5.93 13.78
C CYS A 3 3.25 4.67 13.55
N PHE A 4 3.23 4.15 12.33
CA PHE A 4 4.12 3.09 11.88
C PHE A 4 5.51 3.67 11.64
N GLY A 5 6.38 3.59 12.64
CA GLY A 5 7.78 3.93 12.51
C GLY A 5 8.51 2.87 11.68
N LYS A 6 9.17 3.29 10.59
CA LYS A 6 9.97 2.42 9.69
C LYS A 6 11.09 1.61 10.37
N ASN A 7 11.35 1.84 11.66
CA ASN A 7 12.51 1.30 12.38
C ASN A 7 12.18 0.11 13.30
N ASP A 8 10.92 -0.34 13.40
CA ASP A 8 10.52 -1.49 14.19
C ASP A 8 9.73 -2.52 13.36
N TRP A 9 10.45 -3.50 12.83
CA TRP A 9 9.92 -4.55 11.94
C TRP A 9 8.85 -5.43 12.62
N ARG A 10 8.90 -5.59 13.96
CA ARG A 10 7.88 -6.33 14.71
C ARG A 10 6.51 -5.68 14.61
N THR A 11 6.47 -4.37 14.46
CA THR A 11 5.23 -3.59 14.33
C THR A 11 4.67 -3.68 12.91
N LEU A 12 5.52 -3.81 11.88
CA LEU A 12 5.10 -4.02 10.50
C LEU A 12 4.42 -5.40 10.34
N GLU A 13 5.06 -6.48 10.80
CA GLU A 13 4.48 -7.83 10.71
C GLU A 13 3.14 -7.91 11.43
N GLN A 14 3.03 -7.33 12.63
CA GLN A 14 1.77 -7.27 13.38
C GLN A 14 0.71 -6.42 12.67
N GLY A 15 1.11 -5.30 12.08
CA GLY A 15 0.25 -4.45 11.27
C GLY A 15 -0.29 -5.20 10.06
N VAL A 16 0.58 -5.87 9.29
CA VAL A 16 0.19 -6.70 8.15
C VAL A 16 -0.76 -7.79 8.60
N GLN A 17 -0.47 -8.54 9.67
CA GLN A 17 -1.36 -9.60 10.16
C GLN A 17 -2.76 -9.07 10.55
N LYS A 18 -2.85 -7.84 11.06
CA LYS A 18 -4.12 -7.22 11.46
C LYS A 18 -4.89 -6.63 10.28
N GLU A 19 -4.21 -5.93 9.38
CA GLU A 19 -4.83 -5.17 8.29
C GLU A 19 -4.98 -6.00 7.00
N TRP A 20 -4.24 -7.12 6.87
CA TRP A 20 -4.29 -7.99 5.70
C TRP A 20 -5.63 -8.71 5.49
N PRO A 21 -6.31 -9.26 6.52
CA PRO A 21 -7.60 -9.91 6.32
C PRO A 21 -8.67 -9.02 5.66
N PRO A 22 -8.98 -7.81 6.15
CA PRO A 22 -9.98 -6.94 5.49
C PRO A 22 -9.50 -6.48 4.11
N PHE A 23 -8.20 -6.24 3.91
CA PHE A 23 -7.66 -5.86 2.60
C PHE A 23 -7.80 -6.98 1.56
N ARG A 24 -7.55 -8.23 1.95
CA ARG A 24 -7.73 -9.40 1.08
C ARG A 24 -9.19 -9.57 0.66
N ASP A 25 -10.11 -9.36 1.60
CA ASP A 25 -11.54 -9.51 1.34
C ASP A 25 -12.03 -8.37 0.42
N HIS A 26 -11.57 -7.13 0.62
CA HIS A 26 -11.80 -6.01 -0.31
C HIS A 26 -11.37 -6.34 -1.76
N LEU A 27 -10.17 -6.89 -1.95
CA LEU A 27 -9.65 -7.27 -3.27
C LEU A 27 -10.49 -8.34 -3.98
N ARG A 28 -11.30 -9.12 -3.25
CA ARG A 28 -12.16 -10.19 -3.79
C ARG A 28 -13.57 -9.71 -4.10
N ASP A 29 -14.08 -8.74 -3.34
CA ASP A 29 -15.50 -8.39 -3.37
C ASP A 29 -15.80 -7.10 -4.14
N HIS A 30 -15.00 -6.02 -3.96
CA HIS A 30 -15.27 -4.72 -4.56
C HIS A 30 -14.22 -4.36 -5.61
N GLY A 31 -14.64 -4.32 -6.88
CA GLY A 31 -13.75 -3.96 -7.99
C GLY A 31 -12.60 -4.96 -8.15
N VAL A 32 -12.86 -6.27 -8.02
CA VAL A 32 -11.93 -7.42 -8.13
C VAL A 32 -10.53 -7.06 -8.63
N GLY A 33 -9.55 -7.10 -7.73
CA GLY A 33 -8.15 -6.77 -8.02
C GLY A 33 -7.80 -5.28 -8.03
N TYR A 34 -8.77 -4.39 -7.81
CA TYR A 34 -8.57 -2.95 -7.64
C TYR A 34 -8.80 -2.51 -6.19
N ILE A 35 -8.20 -1.37 -5.85
CA ILE A 35 -8.32 -0.73 -4.54
C ILE A 35 -9.22 0.50 -4.73
N SER A 36 -10.27 0.61 -3.91
CA SER A 36 -11.18 1.75 -3.95
C SER A 36 -10.49 3.03 -3.49
N GLU A 37 -10.95 4.16 -4.02
CA GLU A 37 -10.35 5.48 -3.78
C GLU A 37 -10.32 5.87 -2.30
N ILE A 38 -11.43 5.66 -1.61
CA ILE A 38 -11.63 6.05 -0.21
C ILE A 38 -12.45 5.00 0.52
N PHE A 39 -12.26 4.92 1.83
CA PHE A 39 -12.99 4.04 2.74
C PHE A 39 -13.57 4.87 3.89
N ASP A 40 -14.74 4.48 4.39
CA ASP A 40 -15.33 5.09 5.58
C ASP A 40 -14.40 4.87 6.80
N GLY A 41 -14.35 5.86 7.71
CA GLY A 41 -13.47 5.80 8.90
C GLY A 41 -13.99 4.91 10.03
N ASP A 42 -15.27 4.51 9.96
CA ASP A 42 -15.94 3.62 10.91
C ASP A 42 -16.13 2.24 10.29
N GLU A 43 -16.06 1.18 11.11
CA GLU A 43 -16.38 -0.19 10.71
C GLU A 43 -17.79 -0.26 10.07
N PRO A 44 -17.99 -0.92 8.91
CA PRO A 44 -17.10 -1.88 8.24
C PRO A 44 -16.11 -1.29 7.23
N ALA A 45 -15.73 -0.01 7.37
CA ALA A 45 -14.85 0.71 6.46
C ALA A 45 -15.31 0.57 5.01
N ALA A 46 -16.58 0.90 4.74
CA ALA A 46 -17.18 0.67 3.43
C ALA A 46 -16.45 1.48 2.33
N PRO A 47 -16.21 0.88 1.14
CA PRO A 47 -15.57 1.57 0.03
C PRO A 47 -16.48 2.66 -0.57
N ARG A 48 -15.86 3.78 -0.93
CA ARG A 48 -16.50 4.98 -1.50
C ARG A 48 -15.70 5.49 -2.69
N GLY A 49 -16.25 6.50 -3.37
CA GLY A 49 -15.58 7.17 -4.48
C GLY A 49 -15.46 6.25 -5.71
N CYS A 50 -14.39 6.42 -6.48
CA CYS A 50 -14.15 5.57 -7.64
C CYS A 50 -13.78 4.14 -7.22
N ILE A 51 -14.50 3.17 -7.78
CA ILE A 51 -14.32 1.74 -7.49
C ILE A 51 -12.94 1.24 -7.92
N ALA A 52 -12.41 1.74 -9.05
CA ALA A 52 -11.17 1.29 -9.66
C ALA A 52 -10.36 2.47 -10.20
N GLN A 53 -9.27 2.82 -9.49
CA GLN A 53 -8.29 3.81 -9.95
C GLN A 53 -6.89 3.19 -9.99
N ALA A 54 -6.08 3.63 -10.94
CA ALA A 54 -4.75 3.06 -11.19
C ALA A 54 -3.77 3.35 -10.04
N TRP A 55 -3.86 4.53 -9.41
CA TRP A 55 -2.91 4.98 -8.40
C TRP A 55 -2.85 4.11 -7.14
N GLY A 56 -3.97 3.57 -6.66
CA GLY A 56 -3.99 2.75 -5.43
C GLY A 56 -3.27 1.43 -5.65
N VAL A 57 -3.55 0.76 -6.76
CA VAL A 57 -2.86 -0.48 -7.15
C VAL A 57 -1.39 -0.21 -7.45
N ALA A 58 -1.10 0.87 -8.19
CA ALA A 58 0.28 1.24 -8.52
C ALA A 58 1.12 1.50 -7.26
N GLU A 59 0.56 2.17 -6.25
CA GLU A 59 1.27 2.51 -5.03
C GLU A 59 1.58 1.28 -4.16
N VAL A 60 0.62 0.35 -4.03
CA VAL A 60 0.87 -0.93 -3.33
C VAL A 60 1.94 -1.75 -4.04
N LEU A 61 1.89 -1.82 -5.38
CA LEU A 61 2.92 -2.51 -6.16
C LEU A 61 4.29 -1.84 -6.03
N ARG A 62 4.34 -0.50 -6.06
CA ARG A 62 5.58 0.26 -5.86
C ARG A 62 6.18 -0.02 -4.48
N ALA A 63 5.38 0.05 -3.41
CA ALA A 63 5.84 -0.26 -2.05
C ALA A 63 6.32 -1.72 -1.93
N TYR A 64 5.63 -2.67 -2.57
CA TYR A 64 6.09 -4.07 -2.60
C TYR A 64 7.45 -4.22 -3.29
N VAL A 65 7.63 -3.58 -4.46
CA VAL A 65 8.89 -3.65 -5.20
C VAL A 65 10.03 -2.95 -4.45
N GLU A 66 9.79 -1.75 -3.94
CA GLU A 66 10.85 -0.90 -3.37
C GLU A 66 11.16 -1.24 -1.90
N ASP A 67 10.15 -1.52 -1.07
CA ASP A 67 10.32 -1.71 0.38
C ASP A 67 10.36 -3.19 0.79
N VAL A 68 9.69 -4.10 0.06
CA VAL A 68 9.67 -5.54 0.41
C VAL A 68 10.68 -6.35 -0.39
N LEU A 69 10.73 -6.13 -1.71
CA LEU A 69 11.73 -6.78 -2.57
C LEU A 69 13.06 -6.03 -2.60
N GLU A 70 13.11 -4.82 -2.00
CA GLU A 70 14.30 -3.96 -1.94
C GLU A 70 14.87 -3.61 -3.33
N ILE A 71 14.01 -3.57 -4.35
CA ILE A 71 14.40 -3.24 -5.72
C ILE A 71 14.25 -1.73 -5.90
N ARG A 72 15.38 -1.03 -6.04
CA ARG A 72 15.37 0.42 -6.26
C ARG A 72 14.91 0.78 -7.68
N PRO A 73 14.23 1.93 -7.84
CA PRO A 73 13.88 2.42 -9.16
C PRO A 73 15.15 2.73 -9.96
N PRO A 74 15.26 2.31 -11.23
CA PRO A 74 16.45 2.54 -12.06
C PRO A 74 16.82 4.01 -12.20
N ALA A 75 15.82 4.90 -12.18
CA ALA A 75 16.00 6.35 -12.24
C ALA A 75 16.73 6.92 -11.02
N GLN A 76 16.70 6.23 -9.87
CA GLN A 76 17.34 6.73 -8.65
C GLN A 76 18.86 6.87 -8.81
N ALA A 77 19.52 5.88 -9.44
CA ALA A 77 20.96 5.95 -9.70
C ALA A 77 21.33 7.11 -10.64
N VAL A 78 20.46 7.43 -11.60
CA VAL A 78 20.65 8.57 -12.51
C VAL A 78 20.53 9.89 -11.73
N VAL A 79 19.53 10.02 -10.86
CA VAL A 79 19.33 11.23 -10.04
C VAL A 79 20.50 11.44 -9.08
N GLU A 80 20.95 10.40 -8.38
CA GLU A 80 22.09 10.48 -7.45
C GLU A 80 23.36 10.96 -8.16
N GLY A 81 23.60 10.51 -9.41
CA GLY A 81 24.73 10.95 -10.23
C GLY A 81 24.62 12.39 -10.79
N LEU A 82 23.41 12.96 -10.87
CA LEU A 82 23.20 14.36 -11.28
C LEU A 82 23.32 15.35 -10.12
N THR A 83 23.20 14.86 -8.89
CA THR A 83 23.28 15.67 -7.66
C THR A 83 24.66 15.65 -6.99
N GLY A 84 25.62 14.92 -7.57
CA GLY A 84 27.01 14.79 -7.09
C GLY A 84 28.01 15.75 -7.72
#